data_AF-A0A246GE71-F1
#
_entry.id   AF-A0A246GE71-F1
#
_cell.length_a   1.000
_cell.length_b   1.000
_cell.length_c   1.000
_cell.angle_alpha   90.00
_cell.angle_beta   90.00
_cell.angle_gamma   90.00
#
_symmetry.space_group_name_H-M   'P 1'
#
loop_
_entity.id
_entity.type
_entity.pdbx_description
1 polymer ?
#
loop_
_entity_poly.entity_id
_entity_poly.type
_entity_poly.pdbx_seq_one_letter_code
_entity_poly.pdbx_strand_id
1 'polypeptide(L)'
;MISSLSYSQKNTRHPFNIQECYYQSWVAGIKGGGSGTDLHINFQKELPKDLELIKVYFQNRIAIPNKTDSKEYLFSFKGNTNEHPNEENRGEEEKTINSNIKKHPLSIRPKEVVLEYSYKGNTYFFKIKKVKEKEMLAYPSIRTDENDKN
;
A
#
# COMPACT_ATOMS: atom_id res chain seq x y z
N MET A 1 15.03 -13.20 30.44
CA MET A 1 15.69 -12.80 29.18
C MET A 1 14.61 -12.61 28.13
N ILE A 2 14.35 -11.37 27.71
CA ILE A 2 13.42 -11.09 26.60
C ILE A 2 14.29 -10.62 25.45
N SER A 3 14.56 -11.50 24.50
CA SER A 3 15.38 -11.23 23.33
C SER A 3 14.62 -10.29 22.40
N SER A 4 14.81 -8.99 22.55
CA SER A 4 14.33 -8.00 21.58
C SER A 4 15.05 -8.26 20.26
N LEU A 5 14.31 -8.74 19.25
CA LEU A 5 14.80 -8.89 17.88
C LEU A 5 15.04 -7.49 17.31
N SER A 6 16.21 -6.93 17.61
CA SER A 6 16.70 -5.70 17.01
C SER A 6 16.94 -5.98 15.53
N TYR A 7 16.01 -5.56 14.68
CA TYR A 7 16.26 -5.44 13.25
C TYR A 7 17.43 -4.47 13.08
N SER A 8 18.64 -5.04 12.99
CA SER A 8 19.83 -4.28 12.64
C SER A 8 19.52 -3.60 11.31
N GLN A 9 19.47 -2.27 11.32
CA GLN A 9 19.50 -1.44 10.12
C GLN A 9 20.89 -1.64 9.51
N LYS A 10 21.14 -2.84 8.97
CA LYS A 10 22.29 -3.11 8.13
C LYS A 10 22.17 -2.09 7.01
N ASN A 11 23.21 -1.28 6.80
CA ASN A 11 23.30 -0.34 5.68
C ASN A 11 23.28 -1.13 4.36
N THR A 12 22.12 -1.69 4.00
CA THR A 12 21.89 -2.33 2.73
C THR A 12 21.78 -1.20 1.72
N ARG A 13 22.78 -1.07 0.86
CA ARG A 13 22.64 -0.30 -0.37
C ARG A 13 21.55 -0.98 -1.20
N HIS A 14 20.33 -0.48 -1.10
CA HIS A 14 19.23 -0.92 -1.94
C HIS A 14 19.52 -0.44 -3.37
N PRO A 15 19.26 -1.26 -4.41
CA PRO A 15 19.61 -0.92 -5.80
C PRO A 15 18.58 0.03 -6.44
N PHE A 16 17.78 0.72 -5.64
CA PHE A 16 16.73 1.64 -6.06
C PHE A 16 16.69 2.87 -5.17
N ASN A 17 16.21 3.97 -5.75
CA ASN A 17 15.91 5.21 -5.04
C ASN A 17 14.43 5.53 -5.22
N ILE A 18 13.75 5.81 -4.12
CA ILE A 18 12.35 6.25 -4.12
C ILE A 18 12.34 7.76 -4.40
N GLN A 19 11.65 8.16 -5.47
CA GLN A 19 11.38 9.55 -5.78
C GLN A 19 10.28 10.09 -4.87
N GLU A 20 9.17 9.37 -4.80
CA GLU A 20 8.03 9.74 -3.97
C GLU A 20 7.30 8.50 -3.47
N CYS A 21 6.75 8.59 -2.27
CA CYS A 21 5.82 7.61 -1.75
C CYS A 21 4.67 8.35 -1.08
N TYR A 22 3.44 8.05 -1.51
CA TYR A 22 2.26 8.67 -0.95
C TYR A 22 1.11 7.67 -0.89
N TYR A 23 0.19 7.86 0.05
CA TYR A 23 -1.07 7.14 0.06
C TYR A 23 -2.23 8.11 -0.12
N GLN A 24 -3.30 7.61 -0.71
CA GLN A 24 -4.53 8.34 -0.96
C GLN A 24 -5.71 7.44 -0.63
N SER A 25 -6.56 7.89 0.27
CA SER A 25 -7.83 7.20 0.53
C SER A 25 -8.84 7.54 -0.54
N TRP A 26 -9.73 6.62 -0.87
CA TRP A 26 -10.83 6.85 -1.78
C TRP A 26 -12.10 6.21 -1.29
N VAL A 27 -13.22 6.77 -1.73
CA VAL A 27 -14.55 6.34 -1.38
C VAL A 27 -15.45 6.39 -2.62
N ALA A 28 -16.17 5.31 -2.91
CA ALA A 28 -17.17 5.31 -3.95
C ALA A 28 -18.44 6.00 -3.44
N GLY A 29 -18.89 7.02 -4.13
CA GLY A 29 -20.06 7.86 -3.84
C GLY A 29 -21.36 7.30 -4.37
N ILE A 30 -21.40 6.00 -4.67
CA ILE A 30 -22.63 5.24 -4.85
C ILE A 30 -22.92 4.46 -3.57
N LYS A 31 -24.19 4.31 -3.22
CA LYS A 31 -24.64 3.43 -2.12
C LYS A 31 -24.27 1.98 -2.48
N GLY A 32 -23.65 1.22 -1.57
CA GLY A 32 -23.06 -0.07 -1.93
C GLY A 32 -21.67 0.03 -2.56
N GLY A 33 -21.13 1.24 -2.70
CA GLY A 33 -19.79 1.46 -3.24
C GLY A 33 -18.69 1.12 -2.23
N GLY A 34 -17.59 0.56 -2.72
CA GLY A 34 -16.40 0.27 -1.92
C GLY A 34 -15.68 1.54 -1.43
N SER A 35 -14.80 1.37 -0.46
CA SER A 35 -13.78 2.35 -0.11
C SER A 35 -12.41 1.68 -0.12
N GLY A 36 -11.34 2.46 -0.05
CA GLY A 36 -10.00 1.91 0.01
C GLY A 36 -8.93 2.95 0.28
N THR A 37 -7.71 2.48 0.37
CA THR A 37 -6.51 3.31 0.40
C THR A 37 -5.55 2.78 -0.65
N ASP A 38 -5.09 3.66 -1.52
CA ASP A 38 -4.11 3.35 -2.54
C ASP A 38 -2.77 3.93 -2.13
N LEU A 39 -1.74 3.08 -2.06
CA LEU A 39 -0.37 3.49 -1.80
C LEU A 39 0.42 3.46 -3.11
N HIS A 40 0.95 4.60 -3.48
CA HIS A 40 1.80 4.78 -4.65
C HIS A 40 3.26 4.86 -4.23
N ILE A 41 4.11 4.09 -4.91
CA ILE A 41 5.55 4.15 -4.78
C ILE A 41 6.14 4.47 -6.16
N ASN A 42 6.71 5.67 -6.27
CA ASN A 42 7.39 6.16 -7.45
C ASN A 42 8.90 6.07 -7.25
N PHE A 43 9.57 5.35 -8.15
CA PHE A 43 11.02 5.21 -8.16
C PHE A 43 11.66 6.24 -9.09
N GLN A 44 12.87 6.72 -8.76
CA GLN A 44 13.60 7.67 -9.61
C GLN A 44 13.95 7.07 -10.99
N LYS A 45 14.15 5.74 -11.03
CA LYS A 45 14.50 4.97 -12.22
C LYS A 45 13.75 3.64 -12.19
N GLU A 46 13.70 2.99 -13.34
CA GLU A 46 13.14 1.65 -13.45
C GLU A 46 13.90 0.69 -12.53
N LEU A 47 13.17 -0.25 -11.94
CA LEU A 47 13.77 -1.27 -11.07
C LEU A 47 14.65 -2.21 -11.89
N PRO A 48 15.79 -2.67 -11.34
CA PRO A 48 16.64 -3.64 -12.03
C PRO A 48 15.87 -4.96 -12.25
N LYS A 49 16.15 -5.65 -13.36
CA LYS A 49 15.43 -6.87 -13.76
C LYS A 49 15.50 -8.00 -12.72
N ASP A 50 16.58 -8.05 -11.94
CA ASP A 50 16.78 -9.06 -10.88
C ASP A 50 16.10 -8.66 -9.56
N LEU A 51 15.30 -7.59 -9.55
CA LEU A 51 14.56 -7.11 -8.40
C LEU A 51 13.06 -7.26 -8.64
N GLU A 52 12.41 -7.93 -7.70
CA GLU A 52 10.97 -8.13 -7.71
C GLU A 52 10.37 -7.59 -6.40
N LEU A 53 9.33 -6.77 -6.52
CA LEU A 53 8.55 -6.35 -5.37
C LEU A 53 7.59 -7.49 -4.99
N ILE A 54 7.54 -7.86 -3.72
CA ILE A 54 6.70 -8.97 -3.25
C ILE A 54 5.41 -8.44 -2.63
N LYS A 55 5.54 -7.56 -1.64
CA LYS A 55 4.40 -6.97 -0.91
C LYS A 55 4.85 -5.80 -0.06
N VAL A 56 3.87 -5.00 0.37
CA VAL A 56 4.06 -3.94 1.37
C VAL A 56 3.27 -4.24 2.62
N TYR A 57 3.78 -3.74 3.74
CA TYR A 57 3.10 -3.70 5.03
C TYR A 57 2.85 -2.24 5.39
N PHE A 58 1.59 -1.89 5.56
CA PHE A 58 1.15 -0.54 5.90
C PHE A 58 -0.06 -0.60 6.81
N GLN A 59 -0.02 0.09 7.97
CA GLN A 59 -1.13 0.16 8.92
C GLN A 59 -1.77 -1.21 9.26
N ASN A 60 -0.93 -2.21 9.56
CA ASN A 60 -1.35 -3.59 9.86
C ASN A 60 -2.04 -4.33 8.70
N ARG A 61 -2.02 -3.78 7.48
CA ARG A 61 -2.52 -4.41 6.25
C ARG A 61 -1.35 -4.80 5.34
N ILE A 62 -1.61 -5.73 4.45
CA ILE A 62 -0.69 -6.15 3.40
C ILE A 62 -1.32 -5.90 2.03
N ALA A 63 -0.49 -5.51 1.06
CA ALA A 63 -0.91 -5.39 -0.33
C ALA A 63 0.22 -5.87 -1.26
N ILE A 64 -0.18 -6.46 -2.38
CA ILE A 64 0.73 -6.88 -3.44
C ILE A 64 0.95 -5.74 -4.45
N PRO A 65 2.12 -5.66 -5.08
CA PRO A 65 2.41 -4.62 -6.06
C PRO A 65 1.59 -4.82 -7.33
N ASN A 66 0.97 -3.75 -7.80
CA ASN A 66 0.42 -3.62 -9.14
C ASN A 66 1.28 -2.62 -9.92
N LYS A 67 1.88 -3.06 -11.02
CA LYS A 67 2.74 -2.20 -11.84
C LYS A 67 1.86 -1.34 -12.74
N THR A 68 1.76 -0.04 -12.43
CA THR A 68 1.00 0.91 -13.25
C THR A 68 1.87 1.52 -14.35
N ASP A 69 3.16 1.72 -14.06
CA ASP A 69 4.13 2.27 -15.01
C ASP A 69 5.50 1.56 -14.83
N SER A 70 6.48 1.84 -15.69
CA SER A 70 7.86 1.36 -15.52
C SER A 70 8.48 1.76 -14.18
N LYS A 71 8.08 2.91 -13.61
CA LYS A 71 8.63 3.45 -12.36
C LYS A 71 7.61 3.59 -11.23
N GLU A 72 6.33 3.33 -11.51
CA GLU A 72 5.25 3.47 -10.53
C GLU A 72 4.64 2.12 -10.20
N TYR A 73 4.47 1.90 -8.90
CA TYR A 73 3.79 0.74 -8.35
C TYR A 73 2.67 1.19 -7.42
N LEU A 74 1.50 0.63 -7.63
CA LEU A 74 0.29 0.82 -6.85
C LEU A 74 0.07 -0.37 -5.92
N PHE A 75 -0.30 -0.08 -4.68
CA PHE A 75 -0.67 -1.06 -3.68
C PHE A 75 -2.04 -0.68 -3.11
N SER A 76 -3.08 -1.41 -3.51
CA SER A 76 -4.45 -1.11 -3.09
C SER A 76 -4.86 -1.89 -1.84
N PHE A 77 -5.32 -1.16 -0.83
CA PHE A 77 -5.90 -1.70 0.39
C PHE A 77 -7.42 -1.53 0.32
N LYS A 78 -8.17 -2.61 0.09
CA LYS A 78 -9.63 -2.58 0.12
C LYS A 78 -10.12 -2.16 1.52
N GLY A 79 -11.05 -1.22 1.57
CA GLY A 79 -11.81 -0.80 2.75
C GLY A 79 -13.24 -1.35 2.71
N ASN A 80 -14.04 -0.98 3.70
CA ASN A 80 -15.43 -1.43 3.80
C ASN A 80 -16.32 -0.73 2.77
N THR A 81 -17.41 -1.39 2.40
CA THR A 81 -18.47 -0.78 1.60
C THR A 81 -19.19 0.32 2.40
N ASN A 82 -19.62 1.38 1.73
CA ASN A 82 -20.42 2.48 2.29
C ASN A 82 -21.89 2.11 2.56
N GLU A 83 -22.17 0.86 2.90
CA GLU A 83 -23.51 0.45 3.29
C GLU A 83 -23.74 0.75 4.77
N HIS A 84 -24.98 1.10 5.11
CA HIS A 84 -25.39 1.33 6.49
C HIS A 84 -24.93 0.17 7.38
N PRO A 85 -24.52 0.43 8.63
CA PRO A 85 -24.02 -0.59 9.55
C PRO A 85 -25.17 -1.45 10.08
N ASN A 86 -25.87 -2.18 9.21
CA ASN A 86 -26.72 -3.28 9.57
C ASN A 86 -26.22 -4.53 8.82
N GLU A 87 -25.77 -5.48 9.63
CA GLU A 87 -25.85 -6.92 9.37
C GLU A 87 -25.02 -7.50 8.20
N GLU A 88 -24.00 -8.25 8.63
CA GLU A 88 -23.76 -9.60 8.12
C GLU A 88 -23.35 -9.76 6.65
N ASN A 89 -22.48 -8.89 6.14
CA ASN A 89 -21.66 -9.21 4.96
C ASN A 89 -20.18 -8.96 5.25
N ARG A 90 -19.61 -9.83 6.11
CA ARG A 90 -18.17 -10.13 6.08
C ARG A 90 -17.90 -10.87 4.77
N GLY A 91 -17.79 -10.11 3.68
CA GLY A 91 -17.46 -10.61 2.36
C GLY A 91 -16.28 -11.57 2.44
N GLU A 92 -16.52 -12.79 1.97
CA GLU A 92 -15.71 -13.97 2.13
C GLU A 92 -14.39 -13.94 1.31
N GLU A 93 -13.87 -12.76 1.01
CA GLU A 93 -12.54 -12.56 0.42
C GLU A 93 -11.48 -12.19 1.48
N GLU A 94 -11.88 -11.94 2.73
CA GLU A 94 -10.94 -11.74 3.84
C GLU A 94 -10.36 -13.07 4.39
N LYS A 95 -10.89 -14.22 3.95
CA LYS A 95 -10.58 -15.52 4.57
C LYS A 95 -9.46 -16.33 3.91
N THR A 96 -8.92 -15.94 2.75
CA THR A 96 -7.86 -16.74 2.12
C THR A 96 -6.43 -16.24 2.42
N ILE A 97 -6.26 -15.04 3.01
CA ILE A 97 -4.93 -14.51 3.37
C ILE A 97 -4.76 -14.32 4.90
N ASN A 98 -5.76 -14.68 5.72
CA ASN A 98 -5.74 -14.41 7.17
C ASN A 98 -5.38 -15.59 8.09
N SER A 99 -5.14 -16.81 7.60
CA SER A 99 -4.84 -17.96 8.48
C SER A 99 -3.35 -18.24 8.74
N ASN A 100 -2.42 -17.41 8.25
CA ASN A 100 -1.01 -17.53 8.65
C ASN A 100 -0.25 -16.21 8.80
N ILE A 101 -0.95 -15.09 8.99
CA ILE A 101 -0.27 -13.87 9.43
C ILE A 101 0.01 -14.04 10.92
N LYS A 102 1.11 -14.74 11.24
CA LYS A 102 1.84 -14.52 12.50
C LYS A 102 1.84 -13.01 12.71
N LYS A 103 1.13 -12.53 13.74
CA LYS A 103 1.12 -11.12 14.16
C LYS A 103 2.55 -10.64 14.09
N HIS A 104 2.89 -9.94 13.01
CA HIS A 104 4.27 -9.59 12.77
C HIS A 104 4.61 -8.57 13.87
N PRO A 105 5.63 -8.81 14.71
CA PRO A 105 5.91 -7.98 15.88
C PRO A 105 6.51 -6.61 15.50
N LEU A 106 6.31 -6.16 14.25
CA LEU A 106 6.69 -4.82 13.84
C LEU A 106 5.57 -3.86 14.23
N SER A 107 5.79 -3.11 15.31
CA SER A 107 5.14 -1.81 15.48
C SER A 107 5.59 -0.89 14.35
N ILE A 108 4.86 -0.93 13.23
CA ILE A 108 5.01 0.01 12.13
C ILE A 108 4.17 1.24 12.50
N ARG A 109 4.78 2.43 12.48
CA ARG A 109 4.03 3.67 12.78
C ARG A 109 3.01 3.95 11.68
N PRO A 110 1.94 4.72 11.94
CA PRO A 110 0.85 4.96 10.97
C PRO A 110 1.29 5.54 9.63
N LYS A 111 2.45 6.22 9.59
CA LYS A 111 3.05 6.86 8.41
C LYS A 111 4.33 6.16 7.93
N GLU A 112 4.54 4.92 8.34
CA GLU A 112 5.65 4.10 7.89
C GLU A 112 5.13 2.96 7.01
N VAL A 113 5.83 2.69 5.92
CA VAL A 113 5.60 1.53 5.05
C VAL A 113 6.83 0.63 5.13
N VAL A 114 6.62 -0.68 5.19
CA VAL A 114 7.70 -1.66 5.00
C VAL A 114 7.47 -2.36 3.67
N LEU A 115 8.42 -2.19 2.74
CA LEU A 115 8.45 -2.85 1.44
C LEU A 115 9.28 -4.12 1.53
N GLU A 116 8.68 -5.25 1.17
CA GLU A 116 9.37 -6.52 0.99
C GLU A 116 9.67 -6.73 -0.50
N TYR A 117 10.92 -7.03 -0.81
CA TYR A 117 11.37 -7.25 -2.18
C TYR A 117 12.43 -8.36 -2.24
N SER A 118 12.47 -9.08 -3.36
CA SER A 118 13.54 -10.02 -3.69
C SER A 118 14.57 -9.32 -4.56
N TYR A 119 15.86 -9.53 -4.28
CA TYR A 119 16.95 -9.09 -5.14
C TYR A 119 18.01 -10.17 -5.24
N LYS A 120 18.29 -10.64 -6.47
CA LYS A 120 19.24 -11.73 -6.74
C LYS A 120 18.95 -12.98 -5.87
N GLY A 121 17.68 -13.36 -5.77
CA GLY A 121 17.22 -14.53 -5.01
C GLY A 121 17.21 -14.39 -3.49
N ASN A 122 17.52 -13.20 -2.95
CA ASN A 122 17.48 -12.93 -1.51
C ASN A 122 16.35 -11.96 -1.17
N THR A 123 15.59 -12.25 -0.12
CA THR A 123 14.50 -11.37 0.36
C THR A 123 15.05 -10.28 1.28
N TYR A 124 14.60 -9.05 1.05
CA TYR A 124 14.99 -7.87 1.82
C TYR A 124 13.75 -7.07 2.24
N PHE A 125 13.90 -6.34 3.33
CA PHE A 125 12.88 -5.45 3.88
C PHE A 125 13.41 -4.02 3.89
N PHE A 126 12.65 -3.09 3.32
CA PHE A 126 12.98 -1.67 3.29
C PHE A 126 11.90 -0.85 3.98
N LYS A 127 12.30 -0.03 4.95
CA LYS A 127 11.35 0.83 5.69
C LYS A 127 11.34 2.24 5.11
N ILE A 128 10.20 2.66 4.58
CA ILE A 128 9.92 3.99 4.05
C ILE A 128 9.30 4.83 5.17
N LYS A 129 10.04 5.85 5.63
CA LYS A 129 9.59 6.76 6.71
C LYS A 129 8.90 8.03 6.21
N LYS A 130 9.15 8.42 4.95
CA LYS A 130 8.65 9.66 4.35
C LYS A 130 7.46 9.35 3.42
N VAL A 131 6.37 8.88 3.99
CA VAL A 131 5.14 8.63 3.23
C VAL A 131 4.24 9.85 3.35
N LYS A 132 3.88 10.47 2.22
CA LYS A 132 2.96 11.61 2.18
C LYS A 132 1.51 11.11 2.17
N GLU A 133 0.64 11.83 2.87
CA GLU A 133 -0.80 11.62 2.79
C GLU A 133 -1.37 12.62 1.78
N LYS A 134 -2.12 12.14 0.79
CA LYS A 134 -2.88 12.97 -0.14
C LYS A 134 -4.35 13.04 0.28
N GLU A 135 -5.04 14.08 -0.19
CA GLU A 135 -6.46 14.28 0.08
C GLU A 135 -7.31 13.13 -0.42
N MET A 136 -8.33 12.77 0.36
CA MET A 136 -9.23 11.66 0.04
C MET A 136 -10.06 11.97 -1.22
N LEU A 137 -10.17 10.99 -2.12
CA LEU A 137 -11.00 11.10 -3.32
C LEU A 137 -12.39 10.53 -3.10
N ALA A 138 -13.43 11.30 -3.42
CA ALA A 138 -14.80 10.80 -3.51
C ALA A 138 -15.17 10.60 -4.99
N TYR A 139 -15.50 9.37 -5.37
CA TYR A 139 -15.93 9.03 -6.73
C TYR A 139 -17.46 9.07 -6.88
N PRO A 140 -18.04 9.39 -8.03
CA PRO A 140 -17.38 10.01 -9.17
C PRO A 140 -16.87 11.39 -8.76
N SER A 141 -15.57 11.61 -8.91
CA SER A 141 -15.00 12.94 -8.82
C SER A 141 -15.56 13.67 -10.03
N ILE A 142 -16.51 14.58 -9.81
CA ILE A 142 -16.99 15.48 -10.87
C ILE A 142 -15.74 16.08 -11.51
N ARG A 143 -15.40 15.62 -12.71
CA ARG A 143 -14.56 16.42 -13.60
C ARG A 143 -15.48 17.57 -13.97
N THR A 144 -15.28 18.73 -13.35
CA THR A 144 -15.81 19.95 -13.95
C THR A 144 -15.04 20.11 -15.24
N ASP A 145 -15.56 19.53 -16.32
CA ASP A 145 -15.18 19.91 -17.67
C ASP A 145 -15.68 21.36 -17.81
N GLU A 146 -14.80 22.33 -17.56
CA GLU A 146 -15.06 23.76 -17.80
C GLU A 146 -15.13 24.04 -19.31
N ASN A 147 -16.00 23.34 -20.05
CA ASN A 147 -16.17 23.55 -21.49
C ASN A 147 -17.62 23.67 -21.95
N ASP A 148 -18.57 23.82 -21.03
CA ASP A 148 -19.95 24.21 -21.38
C ASP A 148 -20.26 25.63 -20.90
N LYS A 149 -19.69 26.63 -21.59
CA LYS A 149 -20.24 27.97 -21.65
C LYS A 149 -20.21 28.48 -23.09
N ASN A 150 -21.29 28.10 -23.79
CA ASN A 150 -22.07 28.87 -24.77
C ASN A 150 -21.39 30.05 -25.47
#